data_AF-A0A1Z9M2P2-F1
#
_entry.id   AF-A0A1Z9M2P2-F1
#
_cell.length_a   1.000
_cell.length_b   1.000
_cell.length_c   1.000
_cell.angle_alpha   90.00
_cell.angle_beta   90.00
_cell.angle_gamma   90.00
#
_symmetry.space_group_name_H-M   'P 1'
#
loop_
_entity.id
_entity.type
_entity.pdbx_description
1 polymer ?
#
loop_
_entity_poly.entity_id
_entity_poly.type
_entity_poly.pdbx_seq_one_letter_code
_entity_poly.pdbx_strand_id
1 'polypeptide(L)' 'MQVQMIDKILMNEVTVPDKDCALLLSGGVDSISVGFCAERLGKKVHAYSFRLDTNPSYDFLKAKEVAEL' A
#
# COMPACT_ATOMS: atom_id res chain seq x y z
N MET A 1 -5.62 7.66 -18.06
CA MET A 1 -4.79 8.42 -17.10
C MET A 1 -3.38 8.47 -17.63
N GLN A 2 -2.73 9.63 -17.66
CA GLN A 2 -1.34 9.72 -18.12
C GLN A 2 -0.43 9.24 -16.99
N VAL A 3 0.26 8.11 -17.19
CA VAL A 3 1.19 7.54 -16.20
C VAL A 3 2.42 8.43 -16.14
N GLN A 4 2.72 9.01 -14.97
CA GLN A 4 3.88 9.89 -14.79
C GLN A 4 5.19 9.08 -14.78
N MET A 5 6.32 9.75 -15.00
CA MET A 5 7.63 9.10 -15.01
C MET A 5 7.93 8.39 -13.67
N ILE A 6 7.54 8.99 -12.55
CA ILE A 6 7.72 8.41 -11.22
C ILE A 6 6.90 7.13 -11.03
N ASP A 7 5.67 7.09 -11.54
CA ASP A 7 4.81 5.91 -11.43
C ASP A 7 5.44 4.70 -12.13
N LYS A 8 6.06 4.91 -13.30
CA LYS A 8 6.74 3.83 -14.03
C LYS A 8 7.92 3.25 -13.26
N ILE A 9 8.71 4.12 -12.62
CA ILE A 9 9.86 3.70 -11.82
C ILE A 9 9.35 2.84 -10.65
N LEU A 10 8.38 3.33 -9.89
CA LEU A 10 7.87 2.61 -8.72
C LEU A 10 7.15 1.31 -9.08
N MET A 11 6.38 1.30 -10.17
CA MET A 11 5.72 0.08 -10.64
C MET A 11 6.71 -1.00 -11.10
N ASN A 12 7.89 -0.64 -11.61
CA ASN A 12 8.91 -1.62 -11.99
C ASN A 12 9.54 -2.34 -10.78
N GLU A 13 9.51 -1.72 -9.60
CA GLU A 13 10.07 -2.30 -8.36
C GLU A 13 9.09 -3.29 -7.69
N VAL A 14 7.79 -3.20 -7.98
CA VAL A 14 6.78 -4.10 -7.39
C VAL A 14 6.69 -5.39 -8.20
N THR A 15 7.42 -6.41 -7.74
CA THR A 15 7.59 -7.70 -8.45
C THR A 15 6.77 -8.86 -7.85
N VAL A 16 5.52 -8.58 -7.44
CA VAL A 16 4.63 -9.62 -6.91
C VAL A 16 4.05 -10.45 -8.07
N PRO A 17 4.28 -11.77 -8.15
CA PRO A 17 3.78 -12.57 -9.27
C PRO A 17 2.26 -12.77 -9.19
N ASP A 18 1.73 -13.02 -8.00
CA ASP A 18 0.33 -13.33 -7.77
C ASP A 18 -0.59 -12.14 -7.98
N LYS A 19 -1.88 -12.42 -8.21
CA LYS A 19 -2.92 -11.39 -8.34
C LYS A 19 -3.30 -10.80 -6.98
N ASP A 20 -3.41 -11.64 -5.95
CA ASP A 20 -3.67 -11.22 -4.58
C ASP A 20 -2.35 -10.85 -3.90
N CYS A 21 -2.30 -9.67 -3.27
CA CYS A 21 -1.11 -9.12 -2.63
C CYS A 21 -1.41 -8.74 -1.19
N ALA A 22 -0.79 -9.42 -0.22
CA ALA A 22 -0.84 -9.00 1.17
C ALA A 22 0.18 -7.87 1.39
N LEU A 23 -0.28 -6.74 1.91
CA LEU A 23 0.55 -5.56 2.17
C LEU A 23 0.52 -5.23 3.66
N LEU A 24 1.68 -5.21 4.30
CA LEU A 24 1.83 -4.62 5.63
C LEU A 24 1.89 -3.10 5.47
N LEU A 25 0.79 -2.43 5.78
CA LEU A 25 0.57 -1.02 5.58
C LEU A 25 0.80 -0.24 6.88
N SER A 26 1.66 0.78 6.77
CA SER A 26 1.89 1.81 7.78
C SER A 26 1.31 3.15 7.30
N GLY A 27 1.32 4.15 8.17
CA GLY A 27 1.03 5.55 7.82
C GLY A 27 2.17 6.26 7.09
N GLY A 28 3.31 5.58 6.88
CA GLY A 28 4.47 6.09 6.15
C GLY A 28 4.32 6.02 4.64
N VAL A 29 4.96 6.97 3.95
CA VAL A 29 4.91 7.10 2.48
C VAL A 29 5.46 5.87 1.75
N ASP A 30 6.40 5.15 2.35
CA ASP A 30 7.05 4.00 1.72
C ASP A 30 6.04 2.87 1.43
N SER A 31 5.36 2.35 2.46
CA SER A 31 4.36 1.30 2.30
C SER A 31 3.14 1.76 1.51
N ILE A 32 2.75 3.04 1.63
CA ILE A 32 1.65 3.63 0.87
C ILE A 32 1.98 3.65 -0.63
N SER A 33 3.22 4.03 -0.98
CA SER A 33 3.67 4.06 -2.37
C SER A 33 3.67 2.67 -3.00
N VAL A 34 4.10 1.65 -2.26
CA VAL A 34 4.02 0.24 -2.70
C VAL A 34 2.57 -0.17 -2.94
N GLY A 35 1.65 0.17 -2.03
CA GLY A 35 0.22 -0.15 -2.15
C GLY A 35 -0.43 0.45 -3.40
N PHE A 36 -0.25 1.76 -3.63
CA PHE A 36 -0.78 2.40 -4.83
C PHE A 36 -0.15 1.85 -6.12
N CYS A 37 1.14 1.49 -6.10
CA CYS A 37 1.78 0.87 -7.26
C CYS A 37 1.22 -0.53 -7.54
N ALA A 38 1.03 -1.35 -6.50
CA ALA A 38 0.42 -2.67 -6.64
C ALA A 38 -1.01 -2.58 -7.22
N GLU A 39 -1.83 -1.66 -6.72
CA GLU A 39 -3.16 -1.38 -7.27
C GLU A 39 -3.11 -0.97 -8.76
N ARG A 40 -2.23 -0.03 -9.12
CA ARG A 40 -2.06 0.42 -10.52
C ARG A 40 -1.60 -0.69 -11.46
N LEU A 41 -0.87 -1.68 -10.94
CA LEU A 41 -0.48 -2.90 -11.64
C LEU A 41 -1.61 -3.94 -11.74
N GLY A 42 -2.82 -3.62 -11.23
CA GLY A 42 -3.99 -4.50 -11.27
C GLY A 42 -3.95 -5.61 -10.23
N LYS A 43 -3.12 -5.48 -9.18
CA LYS A 43 -3.11 -6.41 -8.05
C LYS A 43 -4.30 -6.14 -7.14
N LYS A 44 -4.84 -7.19 -6.53
CA LYS A 44 -5.83 -7.10 -5.46
C LYS A 44 -5.09 -6.99 -4.13
N VAL A 45 -4.99 -5.77 -3.60
CA VAL A 45 -4.27 -5.49 -2.36
C VAL A 45 -5.14 -5.83 -1.15
N HIS A 46 -4.59 -6.59 -0.22
CA HIS A 46 -5.14 -6.87 1.10
C HIS A 46 -4.26 -6.18 2.12
N ALA A 47 -4.73 -5.04 2.65
CA ALA A 47 -3.96 -4.26 3.61
C ALA A 47 -4.09 -4.83 5.02
N TYR A 48 -2.95 -5.02 5.67
CA TYR A 48 -2.83 -5.38 7.08
C TYR A 48 -2.08 -4.28 7.80
N SER A 49 -2.51 -3.92 8.99
CA SER A 49 -1.77 -3.02 9.87
C SER A 49 -1.89 -3.53 11.31
N PHE A 50 -1.01 -3.09 12.19
CA PHE A 50 -1.00 -3.53 13.57
C PHE A 50 -1.10 -2.36 14.54
N ARG A 51 -1.62 -2.65 15.72
CA ARG A 51 -1.60 -1.76 16.88
C ARG A 51 -1.34 -2.58 18.13
N LEU A 52 -0.87 -1.94 19.19
CA LEU A 52 -0.63 -2.62 20.46
C LEU A 52 -1.94 -2.65 21.25
N ASP A 53 -2.57 -3.82 21.30
CA ASP A 53 -3.82 -4.07 22.03
C ASP A 53 -4.95 -3.09 21.61
N THR A 54 -5.54 -2.35 22.55
CA THR A 54 -6.57 -1.35 22.29
C THR A 54 -6.00 0.04 21.97
N ASN A 55 -4.68 0.20 21.89
CA ASN A 55 -4.04 1.51 21.72
C ASN A 55 -3.83 1.81 20.23
N PRO A 56 -4.69 2.62 19.58
CA PRO A 56 -4.44 3.06 18.22
C PRO A 56 -3.21 3.98 18.20
N SER A 57 -2.33 3.75 17.22
CA SER A 57 -1.24 4.68 16.89
C SER A 57 -1.67 5.55 15.70
N TYR A 58 -1.00 6.69 15.53
CA TYR A 58 -1.11 7.47 14.30
C TYR A 58 -0.87 6.59 13.06
N ASP A 59 0.15 5.72 13.13
CA ASP A 59 0.54 4.83 12.05
C ASP A 59 -0.60 3.88 11.64
N PHE A 60 -1.23 3.23 12.62
CA PHE A 60 -2.37 2.35 12.41
C PHE A 60 -3.59 3.11 11.86
N LEU A 61 -3.91 4.28 12.44
CA LEU A 61 -5.07 5.06 12.02
C LEU A 61 -4.91 5.57 10.59
N LYS A 62 -3.70 6.02 10.23
CA LYS A 62 -3.40 6.49 8.87
C LYS A 62 -3.38 5.34 7.87
N ALA A 63 -2.80 4.19 8.23
CA ALA A 63 -2.87 2.99 7.39
C ALA A 63 -4.31 2.57 7.12
N LYS A 64 -5.18 2.59 8.14
CA LYS A 64 -6.60 2.29 7.99
C LYS A 64 -7.31 3.26 7.04
N GLU A 65 -7.10 4.56 7.22
CA GLU A 65 -7.67 5.60 6.33
C GLU A 65 -7.24 5.36 4.88
N VAL A 66 -5.97 5.07 4.63
CA VAL A 66 -5.44 4.82 3.28
C VAL A 66 -5.99 3.53 2.67
N ALA A 67 -6.19 2.48 3.47
CA ALA A 67 -6.76 1.22 3.00
C ALA A 67 -8.24 1.33 2.56
N GLU A 68 -8.93 2.40 2.96
CA GLU A 68 -10.34 2.67 2.64
C GLU A 68 -10.51 3.64 1.45
N LEU A 69 -9.43 4.12 0.84
CA LEU A 69 -9.42 4.94 -0.38
C LEU A 69 -9.66 4.11 -1.65
#